data_AF-A0A2A6CKL7-F1
#
_entry.id   AF-A0A2A6CKL7-F1
#
_cell.length_a   1.000
_cell.length_b   1.000
_cell.length_c   1.000
_cell.angle_alpha   90.00
_cell.angle_beta   90.00
_cell.angle_gamma   90.00
#
_symmetry.space_group_name_H-M   'P 1'
#
loop_
_entity.id
_entity.type
_entity.pdbx_description
1 polymer ?
#
loop_
_entity_poly.entity_id
_entity_poly.type
_entity_poly.pdbx_seq_one_letter_code
_entity_poly.pdbx_strand_id
1 'polypeptide(L)'
;MLNSLTAMNSTELDVRYEKCLVSTVIFYDKSLAKRATILPIFSILFDSFSDFYAPIFIVHRGLLYSNSFLARSISFGQFLTIELGIMGQIGFAYLACVYYRRGVVLTRDRFFNLFGWRRIAFFVSVQAYLIITLAIMLHFYKKSIEASELSMPSEFLWITKKNAYLFLPPESNLQYARYASDSAGIICSSIILIFIGQLILEVKRGMHWTSKETRRYQQLAVCFFCSKSVSKNKIEGAIPSMVYLIPGYSIAGLQFSTKMFAVGEKFDQFATILSPILWIIFTKHGFVSSLTILYCSPSYRKKIVAVITTSRNSVSRELIFLVATSWNERTI
;
A
#
# COMPACT_ATOMS: atom_id res chain seq x y z
N MET A 1 21.29 24.98 25.16
CA MET A 1 20.12 25.53 24.44
C MET A 1 19.45 24.43 23.59
N LEU A 2 19.18 23.26 24.19
CA LEU A 2 18.71 22.06 23.47
C LEU A 2 17.95 21.06 24.37
N ASN A 3 17.15 21.58 25.33
CA ASN A 3 16.33 20.77 26.25
C ASN A 3 14.82 21.11 26.14
N SER A 4 14.34 21.48 24.95
CA SER A 4 12.95 21.88 24.72
C SER A 4 12.36 21.20 23.47
N LEU A 5 12.64 19.90 23.29
CA LEU A 5 11.82 19.05 22.43
C LEU A 5 11.03 18.13 23.35
N THR A 6 9.89 18.69 23.70
CA THR A 6 8.81 18.17 24.52
C THR A 6 8.38 16.77 24.10
N ALA A 7 8.26 15.91 25.11
CA ALA A 7 7.44 14.70 25.05
C ALA A 7 6.03 15.12 24.62
N MET A 8 5.68 14.84 23.37
CA MET A 8 4.32 15.02 22.87
C MET A 8 3.47 13.95 23.58
N ASN A 9 2.59 14.38 24.49
CA ASN A 9 1.73 13.51 25.28
C ASN A 9 0.95 12.56 24.36
N SER A 10 0.99 11.25 24.61
CA SER A 10 0.38 10.23 23.74
C SER A 10 -1.11 10.48 23.48
N THR A 11 -1.80 11.13 24.42
CA THR A 11 -3.21 11.51 24.34
C THR A 11 -3.48 12.60 23.29
N GLU A 12 -2.52 13.48 23.00
CA GLU A 12 -2.70 14.54 21.99
C GLU A 12 -2.51 14.00 20.56
N LEU A 13 -1.71 12.93 20.41
CA LEU A 13 -1.56 12.21 19.15
C LEU A 13 -2.87 11.52 18.77
N ASP A 14 -3.51 10.80 19.71
CA ASP A 14 -4.77 10.08 19.47
C ASP A 14 -5.90 10.99 18.99
N VAL A 15 -6.06 12.18 19.60
CA VAL A 15 -7.11 13.14 19.23
C VAL A 15 -6.91 13.75 17.83
N ARG A 16 -5.66 13.95 17.39
CA ARG A 16 -5.37 14.43 16.02
C ARG A 16 -5.60 13.35 14.97
N TYR A 17 -5.30 12.09 15.27
CA TYR A 17 -5.58 10.98 14.38
C TYR A 17 -7.10 10.78 14.18
N GLU A 18 -7.89 10.87 15.25
CA GLU A 18 -9.35 10.72 15.18
C GLU A 18 -10.01 11.79 14.29
N LYS A 19 -9.60 13.07 14.43
CA LYS A 19 -10.08 14.17 13.57
C LYS A 19 -9.65 14.00 12.11
N CYS A 20 -8.45 13.48 11.86
CA CYS A 20 -7.98 13.19 10.50
C CYS A 20 -8.78 12.05 9.85
N LEU A 21 -9.09 10.99 10.61
CA LEU A 21 -9.91 9.87 10.17
C LEU A 21 -11.35 10.27 9.83
N VAL A 22 -12.01 11.09 10.66
CA VAL A 22 -13.37 11.58 10.40
C VAL A 22 -13.41 12.51 9.18
N SER A 23 -12.41 13.39 9.04
CA SER A 23 -12.30 14.25 7.84
C SER A 23 -12.11 13.43 6.57
N THR A 24 -11.32 12.34 6.64
CA THR A 24 -11.10 11.42 5.53
C THR A 24 -12.42 10.80 5.03
N VAL A 25 -13.31 10.37 5.94
CA VAL A 25 -14.64 9.80 5.60
C VAL A 25 -15.55 10.82 4.90
N ILE A 26 -15.54 12.08 5.36
CA ILE A 26 -16.39 13.15 4.81
C ILE A 26 -15.90 13.59 3.42
N PHE A 27 -14.58 13.57 3.17
CA PHE A 27 -13.99 13.91 1.88
C PHE A 27 -14.36 12.93 0.74
N TYR A 28 -14.80 11.71 1.06
CA TYR A 28 -15.14 10.71 0.05
C TYR A 28 -16.44 10.96 -0.72
N ASP A 29 -17.29 11.91 -0.37
CA ASP A 29 -18.64 11.98 -0.96
C ASP A 29 -18.75 12.80 -2.26
N LYS A 30 -17.86 13.76 -2.56
CA LYS A 30 -18.15 14.80 -3.59
C LYS A 30 -17.55 14.68 -5.01
N SER A 31 -16.65 13.75 -5.36
CA SER A 31 -16.44 13.41 -6.80
C SER A 31 -15.66 12.11 -6.99
N LEU A 32 -15.99 11.32 -8.03
CA LEU A 32 -15.29 10.06 -8.33
C LEU A 32 -13.82 10.28 -8.72
N ALA A 33 -13.53 11.42 -9.36
CA ALA A 33 -12.19 11.79 -9.83
C ALA A 33 -11.21 12.11 -8.67
N LYS A 34 -11.69 12.75 -7.58
CA LYS A 34 -10.87 12.99 -6.38
C LYS A 34 -10.59 11.72 -5.57
N ARG A 35 -11.36 10.65 -5.76
CA ARG A 35 -11.21 9.38 -5.01
C ARG A 35 -10.09 8.50 -5.57
N ALA A 36 -9.90 8.53 -6.89
CA ALA A 36 -8.83 7.77 -7.55
C ALA A 36 -7.43 8.31 -7.22
N THR A 37 -7.31 9.55 -6.75
CA THR A 37 -6.02 10.16 -6.36
C THR A 37 -5.58 9.81 -4.94
N ILE A 38 -6.51 9.41 -4.06
CA ILE A 38 -6.19 9.13 -2.65
C ILE A 38 -5.33 7.87 -2.50
N LEU A 39 -5.67 6.80 -3.23
CA LEU A 39 -4.93 5.54 -3.17
C LEU A 39 -3.45 5.72 -3.57
N PRO A 40 -3.10 6.36 -4.72
CA PRO A 40 -1.71 6.67 -5.05
C PRO A 40 -0.99 7.51 -4.00
N ILE A 41 -1.67 8.49 -3.38
CA ILE A 41 -1.05 9.34 -2.34
C ILE A 41 -0.66 8.48 -1.13
N PHE A 42 -1.56 7.64 -0.62
CA PHE A 42 -1.24 6.77 0.52
C PHE A 42 -0.18 5.73 0.17
N SER A 43 -0.20 5.16 -1.04
CA SER A 43 0.86 4.26 -1.49
C SER A 43 2.22 4.96 -1.56
N ILE A 44 2.30 6.16 -2.13
CA ILE A 44 3.55 6.95 -2.17
C ILE A 44 4.00 7.30 -0.75
N LEU A 45 3.08 7.67 0.12
CA LEU A 45 3.37 7.99 1.52
C LEU A 45 3.94 6.77 2.25
N PHE A 46 3.33 5.59 2.06
CA PHE A 46 3.81 4.33 2.63
C PHE A 46 5.24 4.02 2.17
N ASP A 47 5.48 4.01 0.86
CA ASP A 47 6.78 3.69 0.29
C ASP A 47 7.84 4.71 0.75
N SER A 48 7.53 6.00 0.68
CA SER A 48 8.44 7.07 1.10
C SER A 48 8.75 6.97 2.60
N PHE A 49 7.75 6.73 3.43
CA PHE A 49 7.93 6.60 4.88
C PHE A 49 8.81 5.39 5.22
N SER A 50 8.55 4.23 4.61
CA SER A 50 9.41 3.06 4.74
C SER A 50 10.83 3.32 4.25
N ASP A 51 11.02 4.10 3.18
CA ASP A 51 12.35 4.43 2.66
C ASP A 51 13.14 5.35 3.58
N PHE A 52 12.50 6.40 4.10
CA PHE A 52 13.14 7.31 5.03
C PHE A 52 13.50 6.61 6.34
N TYR A 53 12.67 5.67 6.76
CA TYR A 53 12.98 4.85 7.92
C TYR A 53 14.03 3.76 7.64
N ALA A 54 14.11 3.25 6.41
CA ALA A 54 15.05 2.21 5.95
C ALA A 54 15.20 1.03 6.95
N PRO A 55 14.10 0.36 7.33
CA PRO A 55 14.15 -0.74 8.27
C PRO A 55 14.88 -1.95 7.67
N ILE A 56 15.74 -2.58 8.49
CA ILE A 56 16.40 -3.84 8.16
C ILE A 56 15.67 -4.96 8.92
N PHE A 57 15.08 -5.88 8.16
CA PHE A 57 14.32 -7.01 8.68
C PHE A 57 15.13 -8.30 8.60
N ILE A 58 15.51 -8.86 9.74
CA ILE A 58 16.11 -10.20 9.87
C ILE A 58 15.04 -11.12 10.45
N VAL A 59 14.08 -11.44 9.59
CA VAL A 59 12.78 -12.00 9.99
C VAL A 59 12.91 -13.36 10.67
N HIS A 60 13.84 -14.21 10.21
CA HIS A 60 14.06 -15.55 10.75
C HIS A 60 14.54 -15.56 12.22
N ARG A 61 15.17 -14.48 12.68
CA ARG A 61 15.61 -14.27 14.08
C ARG A 61 14.69 -13.33 14.87
N GLY A 62 13.58 -12.89 14.27
CA GLY A 62 12.68 -11.92 14.90
C GLY A 62 13.35 -10.57 15.17
N LEU A 63 14.41 -10.23 14.44
CA LEU A 63 15.24 -9.07 14.71
C LEU A 63 14.97 -8.00 13.66
N LEU A 64 14.64 -6.79 14.12
CA LEU A 64 14.45 -5.64 13.26
C LEU A 64 15.24 -4.46 13.82
N TYR A 65 15.84 -3.67 12.95
CA TYR A 65 16.51 -2.44 13.37
C TYR A 65 16.60 -1.43 12.25
N SER A 66 16.91 -0.20 12.62
CA SER A 66 17.25 0.85 11.66
C SER A 66 18.31 1.79 12.25
N ASN A 67 19.19 2.26 11.37
CA ASN A 67 20.17 3.31 11.65
C ASN A 67 19.92 4.57 10.83
N SER A 68 18.75 4.69 10.21
CA SER A 68 18.39 5.85 9.39
C SER A 68 18.32 7.14 10.21
N PHE A 69 18.25 8.27 9.51
CA PHE A 69 17.99 9.56 10.14
C PHE A 69 16.67 9.56 10.92
N LEU A 70 15.61 8.99 10.34
CA LEU A 70 14.28 8.97 10.95
C LEU A 70 14.24 8.07 12.21
N ALA A 71 15.02 6.98 12.22
CA ALA A 71 15.16 6.10 13.38
C ALA A 71 15.80 6.77 14.61
N ARG A 72 16.41 7.96 14.47
CA ARG A 72 16.88 8.76 15.61
C ARG A 72 15.75 9.50 16.33
N SER A 73 14.67 9.76 15.62
CA SER A 73 13.53 10.56 16.11
C SER A 73 12.31 9.72 16.41
N ILE A 74 12.17 8.56 15.77
CA ILE A 74 11.01 7.68 15.86
C ILE A 74 11.49 6.30 16.29
N SER A 75 10.94 5.80 17.40
CA SER A 75 11.19 4.42 17.86
C SER A 75 10.60 3.39 16.90
N PHE A 76 11.12 2.16 16.92
CA PHE A 76 10.63 1.12 16.02
C PHE A 76 9.15 0.77 16.25
N GLY A 77 8.68 0.79 17.50
CA GLY A 77 7.25 0.61 17.80
C GLY A 77 6.36 1.70 17.22
N GLN A 78 6.78 2.96 17.27
CA GLN A 78 6.06 4.08 16.64
C GLN A 78 6.07 3.96 15.11
N PHE A 79 7.21 3.58 14.52
CA PHE A 79 7.31 3.32 13.09
C PHE A 79 6.30 2.26 12.64
N LEU A 80 6.27 1.09 13.30
CA LEU A 80 5.32 0.03 12.99
C LEU A 80 3.87 0.48 13.15
N THR A 81 3.58 1.28 14.18
CA THR A 81 2.23 1.83 14.40
C THR A 81 1.78 2.71 13.23
N ILE A 82 2.64 3.62 12.79
CA ILE A 82 2.37 4.50 11.64
C ILE A 82 2.24 3.68 10.36
N GLU A 83 3.16 2.74 10.13
CA GLU A 83 3.20 1.91 8.93
C GLU A 83 1.94 1.02 8.81
N LEU A 84 1.53 0.34 9.89
CA LEU A 84 0.30 -0.46 9.92
C LEU A 84 -0.94 0.42 9.74
N GLY A 85 -0.95 1.63 10.32
CA GLY A 85 -2.02 2.60 10.12
C GLY A 85 -2.18 3.01 8.66
N ILE A 86 -1.08 3.36 7.99
CA ILE A 86 -1.07 3.70 6.56
C ILE A 86 -1.51 2.50 5.71
N MET A 87 -1.02 1.30 6.01
CA MET A 87 -1.42 0.06 5.31
C MET A 87 -2.93 -0.19 5.43
N GLY A 88 -3.51 -0.01 6.62
CA GLY A 88 -4.95 -0.08 6.83
C GLY A 88 -5.73 0.94 5.98
N GLN A 89 -5.22 2.17 5.85
CA GLN A 89 -5.81 3.19 4.98
C GLN A 89 -5.71 2.85 3.50
N ILE A 90 -4.60 2.26 3.05
CA ILE A 90 -4.44 1.77 1.66
C ILE A 90 -5.49 0.69 1.38
N GLY A 91 -5.62 -0.30 2.26
CA GLY A 91 -6.61 -1.36 2.14
C GLY A 91 -8.04 -0.82 2.08
N PHE A 92 -8.38 0.13 2.95
CA PHE A 92 -9.68 0.80 2.97
C PHE A 92 -9.93 1.62 1.70
N ALA A 93 -8.96 2.42 1.25
CA ALA A 93 -9.06 3.22 0.03
C ALA A 93 -9.24 2.34 -1.21
N TYR A 94 -8.55 1.19 -1.25
CA TYR A 94 -8.70 0.21 -2.32
C TYR A 94 -10.08 -0.43 -2.32
N LEU A 95 -10.57 -0.89 -1.16
CA LEU A 95 -11.92 -1.42 -1.01
C LEU A 95 -12.97 -0.38 -1.45
N ALA A 96 -12.85 0.87 -1.01
CA ALA A 96 -13.73 1.95 -1.39
C ALA A 96 -13.71 2.18 -2.91
N CYS A 97 -12.53 2.18 -3.53
CA CYS A 97 -12.38 2.31 -4.98
C CYS A 97 -13.10 1.19 -5.73
N VAL A 98 -12.88 -0.07 -5.34
CA VAL A 98 -13.55 -1.24 -5.93
C VAL A 98 -15.07 -1.16 -5.74
N TYR A 99 -15.53 -0.82 -4.53
CA TYR A 99 -16.95 -0.68 -4.21
C TYR A 99 -17.61 0.42 -5.05
N TYR A 100 -17.01 1.59 -5.16
CA TYR A 100 -17.56 2.70 -5.95
C TYR A 100 -17.62 2.36 -7.42
N ARG A 101 -16.57 1.74 -7.97
CA ARG A 101 -16.57 1.30 -9.36
C ARG A 101 -17.67 0.28 -9.63
N ARG A 102 -17.86 -0.64 -8.69
CA ARG A 102 -18.94 -1.62 -8.72
C ARG A 102 -20.32 -0.96 -8.70
N GLY A 103 -20.53 0.06 -7.89
CA GLY A 103 -21.81 0.81 -7.84
C GLY A 103 -22.16 1.54 -9.14
N VAL A 104 -21.18 1.85 -9.99
CA VAL A 104 -21.41 2.43 -11.34
C VAL A 104 -21.80 1.36 -12.37
N VAL A 105 -21.31 0.12 -12.20
CA VAL A 105 -21.51 -0.97 -13.17
C VAL A 105 -22.75 -1.80 -12.85
N LEU A 106 -23.02 -2.07 -11.57
CA LEU A 106 -24.13 -2.91 -11.15
C LEU A 106 -25.43 -2.12 -11.01
N THR A 107 -26.53 -2.74 -11.43
CA THR A 107 -27.88 -2.23 -11.16
C THR A 107 -28.18 -2.19 -9.66
N ARG A 108 -29.13 -1.33 -9.26
CA ARG A 108 -29.47 -1.10 -7.85
C ARG A 108 -29.94 -2.37 -7.14
N ASP A 109 -30.55 -3.30 -7.87
CA ASP A 109 -31.17 -4.50 -7.30
C ASP A 109 -30.19 -5.66 -7.04
N ARG A 110 -28.90 -5.47 -7.35
CA ARG A 110 -27.88 -6.51 -7.09
C ARG A 110 -27.53 -6.58 -5.60
N PHE A 111 -27.38 -7.81 -5.12
CA PHE A 111 -26.95 -8.11 -3.75
C PHE A 111 -25.66 -7.36 -3.39
N PHE A 112 -25.57 -6.80 -2.19
CA PHE A 112 -24.49 -5.91 -1.70
C PHE A 112 -24.32 -4.55 -2.41
N ASN A 113 -25.26 -4.08 -3.25
CA ASN A 113 -25.20 -2.71 -3.77
C ASN A 113 -25.90 -1.76 -2.79
N LEU A 114 -25.18 -1.29 -1.76
CA LEU A 114 -25.71 -0.41 -0.72
C LEU A 114 -25.72 1.06 -1.20
N PHE A 115 -26.84 1.74 -0.94
CA PHE A 115 -27.04 3.17 -1.26
C PHE A 115 -27.40 3.98 -0.02
N GLY A 116 -27.23 5.30 -0.12
CA GLY A 116 -27.56 6.25 0.95
C GLY A 116 -26.86 5.90 2.27
N TRP A 117 -27.63 5.91 3.37
CA TRP A 117 -27.14 5.63 4.71
C TRP A 117 -26.53 4.23 4.89
N ARG A 118 -27.05 3.21 4.18
CA ARG A 118 -26.51 1.83 4.28
C ARG A 118 -25.06 1.75 3.78
N ARG A 119 -24.71 2.54 2.76
CA ARG A 119 -23.34 2.65 2.26
C ARG A 119 -22.41 3.27 3.29
N ILE A 120 -22.86 4.36 3.92
CA ILE A 120 -22.09 5.06 4.97
C ILE A 120 -21.87 4.11 6.14
N ALA A 121 -22.93 3.45 6.61
CA ALA A 121 -22.85 2.47 7.68
C ALA A 121 -21.85 1.35 7.36
N PHE A 122 -21.87 0.78 6.15
CA PHE A 122 -20.90 -0.22 5.73
C PHE A 122 -19.45 0.27 5.83
N PHE A 123 -19.13 1.45 5.31
CA PHE A 123 -17.78 1.98 5.37
C PHE A 123 -17.34 2.30 6.80
N VAL A 124 -18.23 2.87 7.62
CA VAL A 124 -17.96 3.12 9.04
C VAL A 124 -17.71 1.80 9.77
N SER A 125 -18.49 0.75 9.51
CA SER A 125 -18.29 -0.56 10.12
C SER A 125 -16.95 -1.19 9.71
N VAL A 126 -16.57 -1.13 8.43
CA VAL A 126 -15.26 -1.62 7.99
C VAL A 126 -14.12 -0.84 8.64
N GLN A 127 -14.25 0.48 8.73
CA GLN A 127 -13.22 1.33 9.34
C GLN A 127 -13.11 1.09 10.84
N ALA A 128 -14.22 0.97 11.55
CA ALA A 128 -14.24 0.60 12.97
C ALA A 128 -13.59 -0.78 13.18
N TYR A 129 -13.90 -1.76 12.33
CA TYR A 129 -13.29 -3.09 12.37
C TYR A 129 -11.77 -3.02 12.18
N LEU A 130 -11.28 -2.23 11.21
CA LEU A 130 -9.84 -2.05 10.98
C LEU A 130 -9.16 -1.36 12.16
N ILE A 131 -9.77 -0.34 12.75
CA ILE A 131 -9.24 0.37 13.94
C ILE A 131 -9.17 -0.57 15.14
N ILE A 132 -10.24 -1.33 15.41
CA ILE A 132 -10.28 -2.29 16.52
C ILE A 132 -9.19 -3.36 16.33
N THR A 133 -9.07 -3.91 15.12
CA THR A 133 -8.03 -4.90 14.80
C THR A 133 -6.64 -4.30 15.02
N LEU A 134 -6.39 -3.08 14.54
CA LEU A 134 -5.12 -2.41 14.71
C LEU A 134 -4.80 -2.19 16.19
N ALA A 135 -5.77 -1.74 16.99
CA ALA A 135 -5.59 -1.57 18.42
C ALA A 135 -5.24 -2.88 19.13
N ILE A 136 -5.92 -3.98 18.77
CA ILE A 136 -5.62 -5.32 19.29
C ILE A 136 -4.20 -5.74 18.90
N MET A 137 -3.82 -5.58 17.63
CA MET A 137 -2.47 -5.89 17.16
C MET A 137 -1.40 -5.11 17.93
N LEU A 138 -1.57 -3.79 18.06
CA LEU A 138 -0.63 -2.92 18.76
C LEU A 138 -0.51 -3.26 20.25
N HIS A 139 -1.63 -3.60 20.89
CA HIS A 139 -1.63 -4.06 22.27
C HIS A 139 -0.75 -5.31 22.45
N PHE A 140 -0.97 -6.33 21.63
CA PHE A 140 -0.20 -7.57 21.70
C PHE A 140 1.25 -7.40 21.25
N TYR A 141 1.53 -6.55 20.26
CA TYR A 141 2.90 -6.19 19.90
C TYR A 141 3.61 -5.55 21.08
N LYS A 142 3.01 -4.53 21.71
CA LYS A 142 3.61 -3.88 22.89
C LYS A 142 3.95 -4.90 23.98
N LYS A 143 3.03 -5.81 24.29
CA LYS A 143 3.26 -6.88 25.28
C LYS A 143 4.38 -7.84 24.86
N SER A 144 4.47 -8.17 23.58
CA SER A 144 5.55 -9.00 23.05
C SER A 144 6.90 -8.28 23.15
N ILE A 145 6.95 -6.98 22.87
CA ILE A 145 8.18 -6.18 22.95
C ILE A 145 8.70 -6.13 24.40
N GLU A 146 7.82 -5.82 25.35
CA GLU A 146 8.15 -5.80 26.79
C GLU A 146 8.73 -7.15 27.26
N ALA A 147 8.13 -8.27 26.82
CA ALA A 147 8.62 -9.60 27.16
C ALA A 147 9.96 -9.94 26.47
N SER A 148 10.13 -9.50 25.22
CA SER A 148 11.31 -9.77 24.41
C SER A 148 12.56 -9.03 24.89
N GLU A 149 12.38 -7.82 25.44
CA GLU A 149 13.48 -7.06 26.05
C GLU A 149 14.06 -7.78 27.27
N LEU A 150 13.23 -8.47 28.05
CA LEU A 150 13.65 -9.25 29.22
C LEU A 150 14.34 -10.56 28.85
N SER A 151 14.00 -11.14 27.69
CA SER A 151 14.48 -12.45 27.24
C SER A 151 15.60 -12.37 26.21
N MET A 152 16.16 -11.18 25.95
CA MET A 152 17.14 -10.96 24.89
C MET A 152 18.45 -11.74 25.12
N PRO A 153 18.85 -12.63 24.20
CA PRO A 153 20.14 -13.32 24.26
C PRO A 153 21.35 -12.36 24.23
N SER A 154 22.43 -12.73 24.92
CA SER A 154 23.65 -11.91 24.99
C SER A 154 24.28 -11.63 23.62
N GLU A 155 24.15 -12.57 22.67
CA GLU A 155 24.58 -12.43 21.29
C GLU A 155 23.89 -11.29 20.52
N PHE A 156 22.73 -10.82 20.98
CA PHE A 156 22.01 -9.70 20.37
C PHE A 156 22.20 -8.37 21.10
N LEU A 157 22.95 -8.33 22.22
CA LEU A 157 23.16 -7.08 22.98
C LEU A 157 23.81 -5.97 22.15
N TRP A 158 24.55 -6.28 21.09
CA TRP A 158 25.08 -5.27 20.18
C TRP A 158 23.99 -4.43 19.52
N ILE A 159 22.76 -4.94 19.38
CA ILE A 159 21.66 -4.23 18.71
C ILE A 159 21.12 -3.09 19.56
N THR A 160 21.23 -3.19 20.88
CA THR A 160 20.84 -2.13 21.81
C THR A 160 21.64 -0.84 21.59
N LYS A 161 22.79 -0.93 20.90
CA LYS A 161 23.61 0.21 20.50
C LYS A 161 23.12 0.90 19.22
N LYS A 162 22.07 0.39 18.56
CA LYS A 162 21.47 0.99 17.36
C LYS A 162 20.43 2.04 17.74
N ASN A 163 20.15 2.97 16.82
CA ASN A 163 19.22 4.08 17.07
C ASN A 163 17.80 3.60 17.33
N ALA A 164 17.32 2.66 16.51
CA ALA A 164 16.06 1.99 16.73
C ALA A 164 16.23 0.49 16.48
N TYR A 165 15.70 -0.33 17.38
CA TYR A 165 15.69 -1.77 17.26
C TYR A 165 14.39 -2.34 17.80
N LEU A 166 14.15 -3.59 17.44
CA LEU A 166 13.02 -4.36 17.87
C LEU A 166 13.41 -5.84 17.84
N PHE A 167 13.26 -6.51 18.97
CA PHE A 167 13.40 -7.95 19.05
C PHE A 167 12.02 -8.53 19.33
N LEU A 168 11.58 -9.44 18.46
CA LEU A 168 10.27 -10.10 18.49
C LEU A 168 10.46 -11.60 18.22
N PRO A 169 11.00 -12.37 19.19
CA PRO A 169 10.92 -13.82 19.18
C PRO A 169 9.47 -14.30 18.98
N PRO A 170 9.29 -15.51 18.43
CA PRO A 170 7.98 -16.10 18.24
C PRO A 170 7.34 -16.48 19.59
N GLU A 171 6.72 -15.51 20.25
CA GLU A 171 5.98 -15.69 21.51
C GLU A 171 4.47 -15.80 21.31
N SER A 172 3.73 -16.19 22.36
CA SER A 172 2.27 -16.30 22.34
C SER A 172 1.58 -14.96 22.02
N ASN A 173 2.05 -13.85 22.59
CA ASN A 173 1.53 -12.51 22.30
C ASN A 173 1.63 -12.16 20.82
N LEU A 174 2.78 -12.45 20.19
CA LEU A 174 2.98 -12.24 18.77
C LEU A 174 2.03 -13.10 17.91
N GLN A 175 1.70 -14.32 18.37
CA GLN A 175 0.70 -15.16 17.69
C GLN A 175 -0.71 -14.55 17.76
N TYR A 176 -1.10 -13.96 18.91
CA TYR A 176 -2.40 -13.28 19.02
C TYR A 176 -2.47 -12.03 18.12
N ALA A 177 -1.40 -11.23 18.06
CA ALA A 177 -1.30 -10.11 17.12
C ALA A 177 -1.47 -10.61 15.66
N ARG A 178 -0.84 -11.73 15.33
CA ARG A 178 -0.95 -12.36 14.01
C ARG A 178 -2.37 -12.85 13.73
N TYR A 179 -3.05 -13.51 14.67
CA TYR A 179 -4.43 -13.95 14.45
C TYR A 179 -5.38 -12.77 14.17
N ALA A 180 -5.21 -11.66 14.88
CA ALA A 180 -5.95 -10.43 14.61
C ALA A 180 -5.64 -9.91 13.18
N SER A 181 -4.35 -9.81 12.82
CA SER A 181 -3.93 -9.34 11.50
C SER A 181 -4.41 -10.22 10.35
N ASP A 182 -4.19 -11.54 10.46
CA ASP A 182 -4.53 -12.54 9.44
C ASP A 182 -6.05 -12.58 9.22
N SER A 183 -6.85 -12.52 10.29
CA SER A 183 -8.31 -12.51 10.19
C SER A 183 -8.84 -11.26 9.46
N ALA A 184 -8.32 -10.08 9.79
CA ALA A 184 -8.68 -8.84 9.09
C ALA A 184 -8.21 -8.86 7.62
N GLY A 185 -6.99 -9.32 7.37
CA GLY A 185 -6.46 -9.49 6.03
C GLY A 185 -7.34 -10.41 5.17
N ILE A 186 -7.73 -11.57 5.70
CA ILE A 186 -8.62 -12.53 5.03
C ILE A 186 -9.98 -11.89 4.76
N ILE A 187 -10.64 -11.32 5.76
CA ILE A 187 -11.98 -10.73 5.61
C ILE A 187 -11.98 -9.61 4.56
N CYS A 188 -11.04 -8.65 4.65
CA CYS A 188 -10.93 -7.55 3.70
C CYS A 188 -10.63 -8.07 2.29
N SER A 189 -9.69 -9.00 2.14
CA SER A 189 -9.33 -9.59 0.85
C SER A 189 -10.50 -10.35 0.23
N SER A 190 -11.24 -11.13 1.02
CA SER A 190 -12.43 -11.85 0.54
C SER A 190 -13.51 -10.89 0.05
N ILE A 191 -13.81 -9.81 0.79
CA ILE A 191 -14.79 -8.80 0.34
C ILE A 191 -14.35 -8.18 -0.98
N ILE A 192 -13.08 -7.78 -1.09
CA ILE A 192 -12.51 -7.22 -2.31
C ILE A 192 -12.63 -8.22 -3.49
N LEU A 193 -12.24 -9.47 -3.28
CA LEU A 193 -12.30 -10.52 -4.31
C LEU A 193 -13.74 -10.82 -4.74
N ILE A 194 -14.69 -10.82 -3.81
CA ILE A 194 -16.12 -10.96 -4.13
C ILE A 194 -16.59 -9.80 -5.00
N PHE A 195 -16.25 -8.55 -4.66
CA PHE A 195 -16.63 -7.38 -5.45
C PHE A 195 -16.00 -7.37 -6.83
N ILE A 196 -14.71 -7.72 -6.93
CA ILE A 196 -14.01 -7.87 -8.21
C ILE A 196 -14.69 -8.99 -9.02
N GLY A 197 -14.95 -10.14 -8.42
CA GLY A 197 -15.62 -11.28 -9.07
C GLY A 197 -16.98 -10.93 -9.65
N GLN A 198 -17.82 -10.21 -8.89
CA GLN A 198 -19.10 -9.72 -9.37
C GLN A 198 -18.95 -8.74 -10.54
N LEU A 199 -17.96 -7.84 -10.46
CA LEU A 199 -17.67 -6.89 -11.53
C LEU A 199 -17.21 -7.58 -12.81
N ILE A 200 -16.38 -8.64 -12.72
CA ILE A 200 -16.03 -9.48 -13.87
C ILE A 200 -17.26 -10.13 -14.48
N LEU A 201 -18.11 -10.74 -13.65
CA LEU A 201 -19.29 -11.47 -14.12
C LEU A 201 -20.26 -10.55 -14.85
N GLU A 202 -20.49 -9.33 -14.33
CA GLU A 202 -21.38 -8.38 -14.98
C GLU A 202 -20.82 -7.87 -16.31
N VAL A 203 -19.50 -7.61 -16.35
CA VAL A 203 -18.82 -7.18 -17.57
C VAL A 203 -18.84 -8.29 -18.65
N LYS A 204 -18.71 -9.56 -18.25
CA LYS A 204 -18.84 -10.72 -19.14
C LYS A 204 -20.27 -10.90 -19.68
N ARG A 205 -21.30 -10.61 -18.87
CA ARG A 205 -22.71 -10.63 -19.28
C ARG A 205 -23.09 -9.52 -20.27
N GLY A 206 -22.15 -8.64 -20.63
CA GLY A 206 -22.25 -7.79 -21.80
C GLY A 206 -22.76 -6.37 -21.54
N MET A 207 -23.08 -6.01 -20.29
CA MET A 207 -23.50 -4.64 -19.89
C MET A 207 -24.42 -3.96 -20.91
N HIS A 208 -25.49 -4.66 -21.29
CA HIS A 208 -26.37 -4.32 -22.42
C HIS A 208 -26.96 -2.90 -22.38
N TRP A 209 -27.07 -2.29 -21.20
CA TRP A 209 -27.57 -0.93 -21.01
C TRP A 209 -26.51 0.18 -21.08
N THR A 210 -25.24 -0.17 -21.31
CA THR A 210 -24.15 0.82 -21.30
C THR A 210 -23.65 1.13 -22.70
N SER A 211 -23.17 2.37 -22.90
CA SER A 211 -22.57 2.76 -24.17
C SER A 211 -21.37 1.87 -24.50
N LYS A 212 -21.09 1.72 -25.81
CA LYS A 212 -19.98 0.89 -26.32
C LYS A 212 -18.63 1.33 -25.74
N GLU A 213 -18.45 2.63 -25.53
CA GLU A 213 -17.27 3.25 -24.94
C GLU A 213 -17.14 2.88 -23.46
N THR A 214 -18.23 2.95 -22.70
CA THR A 214 -18.25 2.60 -21.27
C THR A 214 -17.97 1.11 -21.09
N ARG A 215 -18.59 0.26 -21.92
CA ARG A 215 -18.36 -1.19 -21.92
C ARG A 215 -16.90 -1.52 -22.21
N ARG A 216 -16.31 -0.91 -23.25
CA ARG A 216 -14.88 -1.11 -23.58
C ARG A 216 -13.97 -0.65 -22.43
N TYR A 217 -14.28 0.47 -21.79
CA TYR A 217 -13.51 0.98 -20.66
C TYR A 217 -13.57 0.03 -19.45
N GLN A 218 -14.75 -0.46 -19.10
CA GLN A 218 -14.90 -1.40 -18.00
C GLN A 218 -14.20 -2.72 -18.32
N GLN A 219 -14.37 -3.27 -19.53
CA GLN A 219 -13.67 -4.48 -19.97
C GLN A 219 -12.14 -4.37 -19.84
N LEU A 220 -11.55 -3.26 -20.28
CA LEU A 220 -10.12 -3.03 -20.15
C LEU A 220 -9.67 -3.01 -18.69
N ALA A 221 -10.45 -2.37 -17.82
CA ALA A 221 -10.12 -2.31 -16.40
C ALA A 221 -10.30 -3.65 -15.68
N VAL A 222 -11.34 -4.42 -16.01
CA VAL A 222 -11.51 -5.78 -15.50
C VAL A 222 -10.36 -6.66 -15.97
N CYS A 223 -10.01 -6.60 -17.25
CA CYS A 223 -8.88 -7.35 -17.79
C CYS A 223 -7.55 -6.97 -17.12
N PHE A 224 -7.42 -5.74 -16.64
CA PHE A 224 -6.27 -5.31 -15.86
C PHE A 224 -6.27 -5.94 -14.45
N PHE A 225 -7.38 -5.83 -13.71
CA PHE A 225 -7.51 -6.41 -12.36
C PHE A 225 -7.49 -7.95 -12.35
N CYS A 226 -8.01 -8.55 -13.40
CA CYS A 226 -8.23 -9.98 -13.51
C CYS A 226 -7.41 -10.59 -14.62
N SER A 227 -6.24 -10.01 -14.91
CA SER A 227 -5.28 -10.56 -15.86
C SER A 227 -4.74 -11.89 -15.33
N LYS A 228 -5.61 -12.89 -15.41
CA LYS A 228 -5.29 -14.28 -15.54
C LYS A 228 -4.47 -14.32 -16.82
N SER A 229 -3.19 -14.59 -16.61
CA SER A 229 -2.09 -14.78 -17.55
C SER A 229 -2.41 -15.71 -18.73
N VAL A 230 -3.36 -15.34 -19.61
CA VAL A 230 -3.66 -16.06 -20.86
C VAL A 230 -4.12 -15.08 -21.95
N SER A 231 -3.40 -13.97 -22.15
CA SER A 231 -3.27 -13.42 -23.50
C SER A 231 -1.88 -13.83 -23.96
N LYS A 232 -1.81 -14.65 -25.02
CA LYS A 232 -0.59 -15.39 -25.42
C LYS A 232 0.67 -14.54 -25.59
N ASN A 233 0.58 -13.21 -25.67
CA ASN A 233 1.72 -12.32 -25.94
C ASN A 233 1.88 -11.07 -25.04
N LYS A 234 1.12 -10.87 -23.93
CA LYS A 234 1.30 -9.66 -23.09
C LYS A 234 1.10 -9.91 -21.58
N ILE A 235 2.20 -9.90 -20.84
CA ILE A 235 2.27 -10.02 -19.38
C ILE A 235 2.18 -8.61 -18.76
N GLU A 236 1.04 -7.93 -18.86
CA GLU A 236 0.93 -6.56 -18.31
C GLU A 236 0.14 -6.50 -16.98
N GLY A 237 -0.69 -7.50 -16.65
CA GLY A 237 -1.50 -7.48 -15.41
C GLY A 237 -1.14 -8.51 -14.34
N ALA A 238 -0.28 -9.49 -14.63
CA ALA A 238 0.18 -10.46 -13.62
C ALA A 238 1.24 -9.86 -12.67
N ILE A 239 1.94 -8.81 -13.12
CA ILE A 239 3.10 -8.24 -12.46
C ILE A 239 2.76 -7.69 -11.06
N PRO A 240 1.71 -6.87 -10.85
CA PRO A 240 1.45 -6.31 -9.52
C PRO A 240 1.16 -7.40 -8.47
N SER A 241 0.31 -8.38 -8.78
CA SER A 241 -0.04 -9.45 -7.85
C SER A 241 1.12 -10.40 -7.55
N MET A 242 1.96 -10.71 -8.54
CA MET A 242 3.14 -11.54 -8.33
C MET A 242 4.17 -10.88 -7.39
N VAL A 243 4.30 -9.56 -7.45
CA VAL A 243 5.20 -8.80 -6.58
C VAL A 243 4.69 -8.74 -5.12
N TYR A 244 3.41 -9.01 -4.84
CA TYR A 244 2.93 -9.25 -3.47
C TYR A 244 3.14 -10.69 -3.01
N LEU A 245 2.69 -11.63 -3.84
CA LEU A 245 2.61 -13.03 -3.44
C LEU A 245 4.01 -13.63 -3.28
N ILE A 246 4.93 -13.38 -4.22
CA ILE A 246 6.25 -14.01 -4.20
C ILE A 246 7.05 -13.55 -2.97
N PRO A 247 7.22 -12.25 -2.68
CA PRO A 247 7.93 -11.83 -1.47
C PRO A 247 7.21 -12.22 -0.19
N GLY A 248 5.87 -12.10 -0.15
CA GLY A 248 5.09 -12.49 1.03
C GLY A 248 5.25 -13.97 1.37
N TYR A 249 5.07 -14.86 0.39
CA TYR A 249 5.29 -16.30 0.59
C TYR A 249 6.75 -16.63 0.88
N SER A 250 7.71 -15.91 0.30
CA SER A 250 9.13 -16.12 0.58
C SER A 250 9.48 -15.74 2.02
N ILE A 251 8.98 -14.59 2.52
CA ILE A 251 9.17 -14.17 3.92
C ILE A 251 8.50 -15.17 4.88
N ALA A 252 7.27 -15.59 4.59
CA ALA A 252 6.57 -16.60 5.37
C ALA A 252 7.31 -17.95 5.36
N GLY A 253 7.88 -18.33 4.21
CA GLY A 253 8.72 -19.51 4.04
C GLY A 253 9.98 -19.43 4.89
N LEU A 254 10.70 -18.30 4.87
CA LEU A 254 11.88 -18.09 5.73
C LEU A 254 11.56 -18.24 7.22
N GLN A 255 10.40 -17.71 7.67
CA GLN A 255 9.93 -17.88 9.05
C GLN A 255 9.51 -19.31 9.38
N PHE A 256 8.88 -20.00 8.42
CA PHE A 256 8.40 -21.35 8.60
C PHE A 256 9.55 -22.36 8.64
N SER A 257 10.56 -22.17 7.79
CA SER A 257 11.72 -23.05 7.71
C SER A 257 12.46 -23.15 9.05
N THR A 258 12.64 -22.05 9.79
CA THR A 258 13.31 -22.08 11.10
C THR A 258 12.50 -22.75 12.20
N LYS A 259 11.18 -22.86 12.03
CA LYS A 259 10.30 -23.56 12.99
C LYS A 259 10.24 -25.06 12.75
N MET A 260 10.33 -25.49 11.49
CA MET A 260 10.12 -26.89 11.11
C MET A 260 11.41 -27.68 10.93
N PHE A 261 12.52 -27.00 10.64
CA PHE A 261 13.79 -27.64 10.32
C PHE A 261 14.92 -27.09 11.20
N ALA A 262 15.85 -27.97 11.57
CA ALA A 262 17.13 -27.56 12.15
C ALA A 262 17.98 -26.92 11.04
N VAL A 263 17.84 -25.61 10.89
CA VAL A 263 18.59 -24.84 9.90
C VAL A 263 20.01 -24.54 10.42
N GLY A 264 21.02 -24.68 9.57
CA GLY A 264 22.41 -24.37 9.92
C GLY A 264 22.81 -22.93 9.60
N GLU A 265 24.03 -22.55 9.98
CA GLU A 265 24.57 -21.19 9.81
C GLU A 265 24.48 -20.67 8.36
N LYS A 266 24.67 -21.53 7.36
CA LYS A 266 24.54 -21.17 5.94
C LYS A 266 23.14 -20.65 5.58
N PHE A 267 22.09 -21.22 6.18
CA PHE A 267 20.73 -20.77 5.98
C PHE A 267 20.51 -19.41 6.63
N ASP A 268 21.02 -19.20 7.84
CA ASP A 268 20.91 -17.92 8.53
C ASP A 268 21.61 -16.78 7.76
N GLN A 269 22.80 -17.04 7.21
CA GLN A 269 23.49 -16.08 6.34
C GLN A 269 22.64 -15.74 5.10
N PHE A 270 22.09 -16.76 4.44
CA PHE A 270 21.19 -16.58 3.29
C PHE A 270 19.93 -15.79 3.66
N ALA A 271 19.24 -16.17 4.73
CA ALA A 271 18.02 -15.53 5.21
C ALA A 271 18.26 -14.09 5.66
N THR A 272 19.42 -13.80 6.25
CA THR A 272 19.84 -12.43 6.64
C THR A 272 19.97 -11.51 5.43
N ILE A 273 20.47 -12.02 4.30
CA ILE A 273 20.61 -11.23 3.06
C ILE A 273 19.28 -11.15 2.31
N LEU A 274 18.54 -12.26 2.23
CA LEU A 274 17.33 -12.33 1.44
C LEU A 274 16.17 -11.57 2.10
N SER A 275 16.03 -11.60 3.43
CA SER A 275 14.88 -10.98 4.12
C SER A 275 14.75 -9.47 3.85
N PRO A 276 15.81 -8.65 3.94
CA PRO A 276 15.73 -7.22 3.60
C PRO A 276 15.40 -6.97 2.13
N ILE A 277 15.94 -7.79 1.21
CA ILE A 277 15.66 -7.68 -0.23
C ILE A 277 14.17 -7.94 -0.50
N LEU A 278 13.64 -9.03 0.06
CA LEU A 278 12.23 -9.36 -0.07
C LEU A 278 11.35 -8.28 0.54
N TRP A 279 11.74 -7.71 1.69
CA TRP A 279 11.01 -6.60 2.30
C TRP A 279 11.00 -5.36 1.41
N ILE A 280 12.13 -4.95 0.84
CA ILE A 280 12.20 -3.80 -0.08
C ILE A 280 11.32 -4.05 -1.31
N ILE A 281 11.37 -5.23 -1.92
CA ILE A 281 10.48 -5.57 -3.05
C ILE A 281 9.02 -5.51 -2.59
N PHE A 282 8.74 -6.02 -1.39
CA PHE A 282 7.42 -6.02 -0.78
C PHE A 282 6.95 -4.63 -0.36
N THR A 283 7.79 -3.62 -0.12
CA THR A 283 7.28 -2.26 0.15
C THR A 283 7.12 -1.46 -1.14
N LYS A 284 8.06 -1.58 -2.09
CA LYS A 284 8.09 -0.79 -3.33
C LYS A 284 7.00 -1.11 -4.35
N HIS A 285 6.31 -2.22 -4.20
CA HIS A 285 5.26 -2.61 -5.13
C HIS A 285 4.09 -1.61 -5.10
N GLY A 286 3.86 -0.92 -3.98
CA GLY A 286 2.73 -0.01 -3.80
C GLY A 286 2.81 1.15 -4.79
N PHE A 287 4.01 1.72 -4.91
CA PHE A 287 4.36 2.69 -5.95
C PHE A 287 4.24 2.11 -7.35
N VAL A 288 4.79 0.92 -7.62
CA VAL A 288 4.72 0.30 -8.96
C VAL A 288 3.27 0.06 -9.40
N SER A 289 2.43 -0.45 -8.50
CA SER A 289 1.01 -0.70 -8.74
C SER A 289 0.26 0.61 -8.98
N SER A 290 0.52 1.63 -8.16
CA SER A 290 -0.10 2.95 -8.29
C SER A 290 0.31 3.66 -9.59
N LEU A 291 1.59 3.58 -9.96
CA LEU A 291 2.08 4.05 -11.25
C LEU A 291 1.43 3.30 -12.40
N THR A 292 1.32 1.97 -12.32
CA THR A 292 0.70 1.18 -13.38
C THR A 292 -0.75 1.58 -13.58
N ILE A 293 -1.51 1.77 -12.49
CA ILE A 293 -2.90 2.29 -12.54
C ILE A 293 -2.94 3.67 -13.19
N LEU A 294 -2.01 4.56 -12.82
CA LEU A 294 -1.93 5.91 -13.39
C LEU A 294 -1.60 5.88 -14.88
N TYR A 295 -0.54 5.16 -15.30
CA TYR A 295 -0.12 5.00 -16.70
C TYR A 295 -1.20 4.34 -17.57
N CYS A 296 -1.98 3.42 -17.01
CA CYS A 296 -3.08 2.77 -17.71
C CYS A 296 -4.37 3.59 -17.73
N SER A 297 -4.48 4.67 -16.95
CA SER A 297 -5.64 5.56 -16.97
C SER A 297 -5.70 6.36 -18.28
N PRO A 298 -6.81 6.29 -19.06
CA PRO A 298 -6.96 7.05 -20.29
C PRO A 298 -6.88 8.56 -20.09
N SER A 299 -7.32 9.07 -18.94
CA SER A 299 -7.21 10.50 -18.61
C SER A 299 -5.75 10.92 -18.47
N TYR A 300 -4.93 10.08 -17.85
CA TYR A 300 -3.50 10.32 -17.74
C TYR A 300 -2.81 10.20 -19.10
N ARG A 301 -3.15 9.19 -19.90
CA ARG A 301 -2.64 9.06 -21.28
C ARG A 301 -2.99 10.27 -22.14
N LYS A 302 -4.24 10.75 -22.11
CA LYS A 302 -4.66 11.96 -22.83
C LYS A 302 -3.88 13.19 -22.35
N LYS A 303 -3.68 13.34 -21.05
CA LYS A 303 -2.94 14.47 -20.47
C LYS A 303 -1.45 14.42 -20.85
N ILE A 304 -0.80 13.25 -20.77
CA ILE A 304 0.57 13.07 -21.24
C ILE A 304 0.69 13.38 -22.73
N VAL A 305 -0.19 12.83 -23.57
CA VAL A 305 -0.19 13.10 -25.01
C VAL A 305 -0.34 14.60 -25.25
N ALA A 306 -1.28 15.27 -24.58
CA ALA A 306 -1.45 16.72 -24.68
C ALA A 306 -0.17 17.49 -24.27
N VAL A 307 0.45 17.14 -23.14
CA VAL A 307 1.71 17.75 -22.69
C VAL A 307 2.84 17.54 -23.70
N ILE A 308 3.00 16.32 -24.22
CA ILE A 308 4.02 15.99 -25.23
C ILE A 308 3.75 16.76 -26.53
N THR A 309 2.50 16.83 -27.00
CA THR A 309 2.17 17.58 -28.23
C THR A 309 2.34 19.07 -28.05
N THR A 310 1.99 19.63 -26.88
CA THR A 310 2.17 21.06 -26.59
C THR A 310 3.65 21.41 -26.44
N SER A 311 4.44 20.57 -25.78
CA SER A 311 5.89 20.73 -25.65
C SER A 311 6.60 20.61 -27.00
N ARG A 312 6.18 19.69 -27.87
CA ARG A 312 6.72 19.60 -29.24
C ARG A 312 6.39 20.85 -30.05
N ASN A 313 5.18 21.39 -29.91
CA ASN A 313 4.76 22.61 -30.59
C ASN A 313 5.49 23.85 -30.07
N SER A 314 5.86 23.92 -28.78
CA SER A 314 6.64 25.04 -28.24
C SER A 314 8.09 25.00 -28.74
N VAL A 315 8.72 23.82 -28.74
CA VAL A 315 10.09 23.64 -29.25
C VAL A 315 10.15 23.91 -30.76
N SER A 316 9.15 23.45 -31.54
CA SER A 316 9.08 23.79 -32.97
C SER A 316 8.87 25.28 -33.21
N ARG A 317 8.14 26.00 -32.34
CA ARG A 317 8.00 27.47 -32.45
C ARG A 317 9.29 28.20 -32.12
N GLU A 318 10.03 27.78 -31.09
CA GLU A 318 11.35 28.36 -30.77
C GLU A 318 12.37 28.13 -31.89
N LEU A 319 12.41 26.93 -32.49
CA LEU A 319 13.27 26.63 -33.63
C LEU A 319 12.91 27.46 -34.87
N ILE A 320 11.61 27.62 -35.16
CA ILE A 320 11.17 28.50 -36.26
C ILE A 320 11.56 29.95 -35.98
N PHE A 321 11.43 30.41 -34.73
CA PHE A 321 11.83 31.77 -34.34
C PHE A 321 13.34 31.99 -34.49
N LEU A 322 14.17 31.04 -34.05
CA LEU A 322 15.63 31.10 -34.19
C LEU A 322 16.10 31.05 -35.65
N VAL A 323 15.44 30.26 -36.50
CA VAL A 323 15.73 30.22 -37.94
C VAL A 323 15.30 31.52 -38.62
N ALA A 324 14.16 32.10 -38.24
CA ALA A 324 13.69 33.38 -38.76
C ALA A 324 14.60 34.55 -38.36
N THR A 325 15.09 34.59 -37.12
CA THR A 325 16.06 35.62 -36.68
C THR A 325 17.42 35.43 -37.33
N SER A 326 17.89 34.18 -37.50
CA SER A 326 19.14 33.87 -38.21
C SER A 326 19.10 34.22 -39.70
N TRP A 327 17.94 34.19 -40.34
CA TRP A 327 17.79 34.58 -41.75
C TRP A 327 17.80 36.09 -41.93
N ASN A 328 17.23 36.84 -40.99
CA ASN A 328 17.14 38.30 -41.07
C ASN A 328 18.52 38.98 -40.92
N GLU A 329 19.45 38.36 -40.19
CA GLU A 329 20.83 38.87 -40.02
C GLU A 329 21.77 38.62 -41.21
N ARG A 330 21.39 37.79 -42.20
CA ARG A 330 22.21 37.55 -43.40
C ARG A 330 21.82 38.40 -44.61
N THR A 331 20.79 39.23 -44.46
CA THR A 331 20.26 40.11 -45.53
C THR A 331 20.57 41.59 -45.31
N ILE A 332 21.47 41.91 -44.39
CA ILE A 332 22.10 43.23 -44.19
C ILE A 332 23.59 43.04 -44.41
#